data_AF-A0A6B0GIC9-F1
#
_entry.id   AF-A0A6B0GIC9-F1
#
_cell.length_a   1.000
_cell.length_b   1.000
_cell.length_c   1.000
_cell.angle_alpha   90.00
_cell.angle_beta   90.00
_cell.angle_gamma   90.00
#
_symmetry.space_group_name_H-M   'P 1'
#
loop_
_entity.id
_entity.type
_entity.pdbx_description
1 polymer ?
#
loop_
_entity_poly.entity_id
_entity_poly.type
_entity_poly.pdbx_seq_one_letter_code
_entity_poly.pdbx_strand_id
1 'polypeptide(L)'
;MRLVEQTDWNDCGAACLATVTGDSLAGIKRHLDVPTPHGQLEAYLDAHALPNDHVTVRGEPTVRTLSRQHRPFARSLPFERRTLLLSVASPARTIDWHAVVLHRGRVLDPQGEFDWTALSRSRCIWATEVYPDERPTAARTARPGVAVGSD
;
A
#
# COMPACT_ATOMS: atom_id res chain seq x y z
N MET A 1 -10.61 -2.80 -1.30
CA MET A 1 -9.18 -3.18 -1.36
C MET A 1 -9.10 -4.67 -1.65
N ARG A 2 -8.24 -5.10 -2.60
CA ARG A 2 -8.08 -6.50 -3.00
C ARG A 2 -6.60 -6.86 -2.85
N LEU A 3 -6.32 -8.00 -2.23
CA LEU A 3 -4.96 -8.53 -2.12
C LEU A 3 -4.42 -8.91 -3.50
N VAL A 4 -3.18 -8.53 -3.75
CA VAL A 4 -2.45 -8.86 -4.97
C VAL A 4 -1.36 -9.87 -4.63
N GLU A 5 -1.43 -11.03 -5.26
CA GLU A 5 -0.42 -12.08 -5.12
C GLU A 5 0.89 -11.61 -5.76
N GLN A 6 1.99 -11.72 -5.00
CA GLN A 6 3.33 -11.44 -5.51
C GLN A 6 3.82 -12.63 -6.34
N THR A 7 4.44 -12.33 -7.49
CA THR A 7 5.02 -13.36 -8.36
C THR A 7 6.49 -13.65 -8.03
N ASP A 8 7.19 -12.67 -7.45
CA ASP A 8 8.58 -12.74 -7.02
C ASP A 8 8.71 -12.00 -5.68
N TRP A 9 9.63 -12.42 -4.81
CA TRP A 9 9.88 -11.76 -3.54
C TRP A 9 10.33 -10.30 -3.69
N ASN A 10 10.99 -9.96 -4.81
CA ASN A 10 11.36 -8.58 -5.15
C ASN A 10 10.17 -7.71 -5.55
N ASP A 11 9.01 -8.31 -5.88
CA ASP A 11 7.80 -7.58 -6.30
C ASP A 11 7.04 -6.96 -5.12
N CYS A 12 7.51 -7.14 -3.88
CA CYS A 12 6.79 -6.72 -2.68
C CYS A 12 6.30 -5.27 -2.72
N GLY A 13 7.15 -4.33 -3.18
CA GLY A 13 6.79 -2.92 -3.35
C GLY A 13 5.65 -2.73 -4.35
N ALA A 14 5.79 -3.30 -5.55
CA ALA A 14 4.78 -3.22 -6.60
C ALA A 14 3.46 -3.91 -6.21
N ALA A 15 3.51 -5.08 -5.55
CA ALA A 15 2.34 -5.81 -5.08
C ALA A 15 1.58 -5.03 -4.00
N CYS A 16 2.31 -4.37 -3.09
CA CYS A 16 1.70 -3.52 -2.09
C CYS A 16 1.03 -2.30 -2.72
N LEU A 17 1.67 -1.62 -3.67
CA LEU A 17 1.05 -0.52 -4.42
C LEU A 17 -0.21 -0.97 -5.16
N ALA A 18 -0.18 -2.14 -5.80
CA ALA A 18 -1.31 -2.68 -6.53
C ALA A 18 -2.48 -2.98 -5.59
N THR A 19 -2.17 -3.46 -4.38
CA THR A 19 -3.17 -3.70 -3.32
C THR A 19 -3.88 -2.40 -2.89
N VAL A 20 -3.14 -1.30 -2.72
CA VAL A 20 -3.70 -0.04 -2.20
C VAL A 20 -4.33 0.85 -3.28
N THR A 21 -3.80 0.82 -4.50
CA THR A 21 -4.32 1.59 -5.66
C THR A 21 -5.44 0.87 -6.39
N GLY A 22 -5.48 -0.46 -6.34
CA GLY A 22 -6.36 -1.28 -7.16
C GLY A 22 -5.88 -1.48 -8.60
N ASP A 23 -4.70 -0.95 -8.94
CA ASP A 23 -4.07 -1.17 -10.24
C ASP A 23 -3.56 -2.61 -10.38
N SER A 24 -3.39 -3.07 -11.62
CA SER A 24 -2.79 -4.38 -11.88
C SER A 24 -1.29 -4.38 -11.55
N LEU A 25 -0.77 -5.47 -10.98
CA LEU A 25 0.67 -5.64 -10.70
C LEU A 25 1.53 -5.38 -11.94
N ALA A 26 1.14 -5.95 -13.09
CA ALA A 26 1.84 -5.73 -14.36
C ALA A 26 1.81 -4.25 -14.79
N GLY A 27 0.72 -3.55 -14.53
CA GLY A 27 0.59 -2.11 -14.77
C GLY A 27 1.60 -1.32 -13.95
N ILE A 28 1.66 -1.60 -12.64
CA ILE A 28 2.59 -0.96 -11.70
C ILE A 28 4.05 -1.22 -12.09
N LYS A 29 4.40 -2.48 -12.38
CA LYS A 29 5.77 -2.88 -12.73
C LYS A 29 6.30 -2.25 -14.03
N ARG A 30 5.45 -1.61 -14.85
CA ARG A 30 5.91 -0.82 -16.01
C ARG A 30 6.47 0.55 -15.61
N HIS A 31 6.18 1.00 -14.40
CA HIS A 31 6.57 2.32 -13.89
C HIS A 31 7.61 2.24 -12.78
N LEU A 32 7.96 1.04 -12.33
CA LEU A 32 8.81 0.82 -11.17
C LEU A 32 9.88 -0.22 -11.46
N ASP A 33 11.05 0.01 -10.87
CA ASP A 33 12.09 -1.00 -10.80
C ASP A 33 11.69 -2.13 -9.84
N VAL A 34 12.29 -3.30 -10.03
CA VAL A 34 12.13 -4.47 -9.16
C VAL A 34 13.54 -4.98 -8.81
N PRO A 35 13.96 -4.93 -7.53
CA PRO A 35 13.20 -4.53 -6.35
C PRO A 35 12.91 -3.01 -6.32
N THR A 36 11.70 -2.64 -5.89
CA THR A 36 11.24 -1.25 -5.94
C THR A 36 11.91 -0.38 -4.87
N PRO A 37 12.70 0.64 -5.24
CA PRO A 37 13.29 1.56 -4.29
C PRO A 37 12.20 2.34 -3.55
N HIS A 38 12.44 2.66 -2.28
CA HIS A 38 11.50 3.42 -1.46
C HIS A 38 11.06 4.75 -2.13
N GLY A 39 11.99 5.51 -2.71
CA GLY A 39 11.66 6.76 -3.40
C GLY A 39 10.70 6.59 -4.59
N GLN A 40 10.71 5.43 -5.26
CA GLN A 40 9.75 5.15 -6.33
C GLN A 40 8.36 4.77 -5.78
N LEU A 41 8.28 4.12 -4.61
CA LEU A 41 6.99 3.87 -3.93
C LEU A 41 6.30 5.19 -3.56
N GLU A 42 7.06 6.13 -3.00
CA GLU A 42 6.57 7.46 -2.62
C GLU A 42 6.10 8.24 -3.84
N ALA A 43 6.95 8.35 -4.86
CA ALA A 43 6.62 9.05 -6.11
C ALA A 43 5.40 8.45 -6.82
N TYR A 44 5.24 7.12 -6.79
CA TYR A 44 4.06 6.48 -7.35
C TYR A 44 2.80 6.94 -6.62
N LEU A 45 2.78 6.90 -5.29
CA LEU A 45 1.59 7.28 -4.53
C LEU A 45 1.27 8.78 -4.59
N ASP A 46 2.27 9.63 -4.79
CA ASP A 46 2.07 11.07 -5.04
C ASP A 46 1.40 11.32 -6.40
N ALA A 47 1.71 10.48 -7.39
CA ALA A 47 1.23 10.63 -8.77
C ALA A 47 -0.13 9.96 -9.03
N HIS A 48 -0.60 9.06 -8.16
CA HIS A 48 -1.84 8.30 -8.36
C HIS A 48 -2.97 8.85 -7.50
N ALA A 49 -4.19 8.86 -8.05
CA ALA A 49 -5.37 9.57 -7.52
C ALA A 49 -5.98 8.95 -6.24
N LEU A 50 -5.16 8.76 -5.22
CA LEU A 50 -5.57 8.40 -3.87
C LEU A 50 -5.29 9.59 -2.94
N PRO A 51 -6.25 10.01 -2.10
CA PRO A 51 -5.93 10.88 -0.99
C PRO A 51 -5.00 10.09 -0.05
N ASN A 52 -3.75 10.51 0.10
CA ASN A 52 -2.77 9.86 0.98
C ASN A 52 -2.02 10.92 1.80
N ASP A 53 -1.68 10.59 3.05
CA ASP A 53 -0.77 11.38 3.86
C ASP A 53 0.61 10.71 3.87
N HIS A 54 1.57 11.33 3.17
CA HIS A 54 2.94 10.81 3.08
C HIS A 54 3.77 11.32 4.24
N VAL A 55 4.43 10.41 4.96
CA VAL A 55 5.30 10.80 6.06
C VAL A 55 6.62 10.04 6.04
N THR A 56 7.71 10.78 5.87
CA THR A 56 9.05 10.28 6.21
C THR A 56 9.15 10.08 7.71
N VAL A 57 9.39 8.85 8.14
CA VAL A 57 9.46 8.52 9.56
C VAL A 57 10.90 8.73 10.04
N ARG A 58 11.13 9.86 10.71
CA ARG A 58 12.45 10.19 11.28
C ARG A 58 12.70 9.37 12.55
N GLY A 59 13.90 8.79 12.66
CA GLY A 59 14.32 8.03 13.85
C GLY A 59 13.96 6.53 13.86
N GLU A 60 13.52 5.98 12.73
CA GLU A 60 13.32 4.54 12.49
C GLU A 60 12.54 3.77 13.59
N PRO A 61 11.35 4.25 14.03
CA PRO A 61 10.57 3.56 15.04
C PRO A 61 10.11 2.18 14.56
N THR A 62 9.79 1.31 15.51
CA THR A 62 9.22 -0.01 15.17
C THR A 62 7.77 0.12 14.70
N VAL A 63 7.27 -0.86 13.93
CA VAL A 63 5.84 -0.93 13.54
C VAL A 63 4.92 -0.85 14.77
N ARG A 64 5.29 -1.50 15.88
CA ARG A 64 4.58 -1.42 17.16
C ARG A 64 4.58 -0.02 17.76
N THR A 65 5.63 0.76 17.54
CA THR A 65 5.69 2.15 17.99
C THR A 65 4.71 2.98 17.15
N LEU A 66 4.73 2.82 15.83
CA LEU A 66 3.83 3.51 14.91
C LEU A 66 2.35 3.17 15.19
N SER A 67 2.05 1.93 15.58
CA SER A 67 0.67 1.53 15.91
C SER A 67 0.10 2.21 17.15
N ARG A 68 0.95 2.74 18.02
CA ARG A 68 0.56 3.47 19.23
C ARG A 68 0.60 4.98 19.06
N GLN A 69 1.10 5.46 17.92
CA GLN A 69 1.30 6.87 17.67
C GLN A 69 0.16 7.44 16.82
N HIS A 70 -0.31 8.63 17.19
CA HIS A 70 -1.31 9.39 16.41
C HIS A 70 -0.67 10.38 15.43
N ARG A 71 0.47 10.94 15.82
CA ARG A 71 1.35 11.74 14.95
C ARG A 71 2.45 10.85 14.39
N PRO A 72 2.95 11.10 13.17
CA PRO A 72 2.78 12.31 12.38
C PRO A 72 1.61 12.31 11.37
N PHE A 73 0.78 11.27 11.32
CA PHE A 73 -0.32 11.17 10.35
C PHE A 73 -1.40 12.24 10.57
N ALA A 74 -1.79 12.96 9.50
CA ALA A 74 -2.56 14.20 9.64
C ALA A 74 -3.98 13.93 10.14
N ARG A 75 -4.58 12.79 9.79
CA ARG A 75 -5.93 12.43 10.28
C ARG A 75 -5.97 11.79 11.66
N SER A 76 -4.83 11.37 12.23
CA SER A 76 -4.71 10.82 13.60
C SER A 76 -5.75 9.73 13.95
N LEU A 77 -6.31 9.02 12.96
CA LEU A 77 -7.33 7.99 13.17
C LEU A 77 -6.81 6.93 14.16
N PRO A 78 -7.66 6.22 14.93
CA PRO A 78 -7.21 5.04 15.66
C PRO A 78 -6.52 4.03 14.71
N PHE A 79 -5.45 3.37 15.15
CA PHE A 79 -4.64 2.47 14.29
C PHE A 79 -5.49 1.37 13.61
N GLU A 80 -6.52 0.91 14.31
CA GLU A 80 -7.50 -0.09 13.89
C GLU A 80 -8.40 0.41 12.74
N ARG A 81 -8.33 1.70 12.42
CA ARG A 81 -9.08 2.34 11.34
C ARG A 81 -8.19 2.83 10.20
N ARG A 82 -6.87 2.72 10.33
CA ARG A 82 -5.91 3.18 9.31
C ARG A 82 -5.67 2.11 8.26
N THR A 83 -5.39 2.53 7.03
CA THR A 83 -4.61 1.71 6.10
C THR A 83 -3.25 2.37 5.96
N LEU A 84 -2.18 1.62 6.22
CA LEU A 84 -0.81 2.10 6.08
C LEU A 84 -0.08 1.23 5.07
N LEU A 85 0.70 1.86 4.20
CA LEU A 85 1.79 1.18 3.50
C LEU A 85 3.10 1.60 4.18
N LEU A 86 3.87 0.61 4.63
CA LEU A 86 5.12 0.84 5.36
C LEU A 86 6.30 0.24 4.61
N SER A 87 7.43 0.94 4.58
CA SER A 87 8.74 0.36 4.26
C SER A 87 9.44 -0.04 5.56
N VAL A 88 9.70 -1.33 5.72
CA VAL A 88 10.24 -1.95 6.94
C VAL A 88 11.52 -2.74 6.65
N ALA A 89 12.40 -2.88 7.64
CA ALA A 89 13.60 -3.69 7.49
C ALA A 89 13.20 -5.14 7.13
N SER A 90 13.80 -5.67 6.06
CA SER A 90 13.49 -7.02 5.57
C SER A 90 14.01 -8.09 6.54
N PRO A 91 13.24 -9.15 6.81
CA PRO A 91 13.75 -10.33 7.53
C PRO A 91 14.68 -11.19 6.64
N ALA A 92 14.59 -11.06 5.32
CA ALA A 92 15.45 -11.76 4.37
C ALA A 92 16.75 -10.97 4.13
N ARG A 93 17.90 -11.63 4.32
CA ARG A 93 19.25 -11.00 4.29
C ARG A 93 19.67 -10.40 2.94
N THR A 94 18.98 -10.76 1.87
CA THR A 94 19.31 -10.36 0.49
C THR A 94 18.68 -9.04 0.09
N ILE A 95 17.75 -8.52 0.89
CA ILE A 95 17.03 -7.27 0.64
C ILE A 95 17.12 -6.42 1.90
N ASP A 96 17.38 -5.13 1.73
CA ASP A 96 17.51 -4.23 2.88
C ASP A 96 16.13 -3.90 3.49
N TRP A 97 15.10 -3.74 2.65
CA TRP A 97 13.78 -3.29 3.07
C TRP A 97 12.64 -3.96 2.28
N HIS A 98 11.50 -4.15 2.93
CA HIS A 98 10.28 -4.74 2.38
C HIS A 98 9.11 -3.77 2.55
N ALA A 99 8.12 -3.84 1.66
CA ALA A 99 6.88 -3.07 1.77
C ALA A 99 5.79 -3.94 2.40
N VAL A 100 5.04 -3.40 3.37
CA VAL A 100 3.91 -4.10 4.01
C VAL A 100 2.67 -3.23 4.03
N VAL A 101 1.51 -3.84 3.77
CA VAL A 101 0.21 -3.18 3.93
C VAL A 101 -0.40 -3.58 5.26
N LEU A 102 -0.69 -2.59 6.09
CA LEU A 102 -1.52 -2.73 7.28
C LEU A 102 -2.89 -2.15 6.97
N HIS A 103 -3.93 -2.97 6.97
CA HIS A 103 -5.31 -2.50 6.83
C HIS A 103 -6.07 -2.73 8.11
N ARG A 104 -6.61 -1.65 8.68
CA ARG A 104 -7.41 -1.65 9.91
C ARG A 104 -6.68 -2.36 11.06
N GLY A 105 -5.41 -2.02 11.22
CA GLY A 105 -4.51 -2.55 12.25
C GLY A 105 -4.07 -4.01 12.04
N ARG A 106 -4.34 -4.62 10.88
CA ARG A 106 -3.95 -5.98 10.55
C ARG A 106 -3.06 -6.01 9.32
N VAL A 107 -2.07 -6.90 9.30
CA VAL A 107 -1.29 -7.15 8.09
C VAL A 107 -2.22 -7.76 7.05
N LEU A 108 -2.19 -7.19 5.86
CA LEU A 108 -2.84 -7.77 4.70
C LEU A 108 -1.91 -8.81 4.09
N ASP A 109 -2.09 -10.05 4.52
CA ASP A 109 -1.28 -11.19 4.12
C ASP A 109 -2.20 -12.37 3.77
N PRO A 110 -2.34 -12.72 2.48
CA PRO A 110 -3.19 -13.83 2.05
C PRO A 110 -2.63 -15.20 2.40
N GLN A 111 -1.31 -15.34 2.54
CA GLN A 111 -0.64 -16.63 2.79
C GLN A 111 -0.38 -16.86 4.29
N GLY A 112 -0.51 -15.81 5.12
CA GLY A 112 -0.27 -15.88 6.56
C GLY A 112 1.21 -16.12 6.91
N GLU A 113 2.11 -15.76 6.01
CA GLU A 113 3.56 -15.94 6.13
C GLU A 113 4.22 -14.87 7.03
N PHE A 114 3.58 -13.72 7.22
CA PHE A 114 4.10 -12.68 8.09
C PHE A 114 3.97 -13.06 9.57
N ASP A 115 5.11 -13.35 10.19
CA ASP A 115 5.20 -13.35 11.65
C ASP A 115 5.02 -11.92 12.18
N TRP A 116 3.82 -11.66 12.71
CA TRP A 116 3.48 -10.40 13.36
C TRP A 116 4.45 -10.02 14.49
N THR A 117 4.97 -11.01 15.23
CA THR A 117 5.91 -10.76 16.34
C THR A 117 7.20 -10.16 15.81
N ALA A 118 7.75 -10.73 14.74
CA ALA A 118 8.91 -10.20 14.05
C ALA A 118 8.60 -8.82 13.43
N LEU A 119 7.53 -8.72 12.64
CA LEU A 119 7.15 -7.49 11.95
C LEU A 119 6.90 -6.31 12.90
N SER A 120 6.22 -6.56 14.03
CA SER A 120 5.93 -5.53 15.03
C SER A 120 7.19 -4.88 15.61
N ARG A 121 8.34 -5.59 15.56
CA ARG A 121 9.64 -5.13 16.04
C ARG A 121 10.53 -4.58 14.92
N SER A 122 10.17 -4.77 13.66
CA SER A 122 10.90 -4.22 12.52
C SER A 122 10.85 -2.70 12.51
N ARG A 123 11.99 -2.09 12.18
CA ARG A 123 12.11 -0.64 12.02
C ARG A 123 11.45 -0.20 10.74
N CYS A 124 10.81 0.96 10.80
CA CYS A 124 10.14 1.59 9.69
C CYS A 124 10.81 2.92 9.36
N ILE A 125 11.19 3.10 8.10
CA ILE A 125 11.85 4.31 7.59
C ILE A 125 10.89 5.26 6.88
N TRP A 126 9.77 4.71 6.38
CA TRP A 126 8.75 5.47 5.67
C TRP A 126 7.37 4.84 5.83
N ALA A 127 6.36 5.69 5.94
CA ALA A 127 4.97 5.31 6.04
C ALA A 127 4.08 6.26 5.24
N THR A 128 3.08 5.71 4.57
CA THR A 128 1.97 6.49 4.02
C THR A 128 0.67 6.02 4.65
N GLU A 129 -0.19 6.95 5.05
CA GLU A 129 -1.57 6.62 5.39
C GLU A 129 -2.41 6.74 4.12
N VAL A 130 -2.98 5.60 3.70
CA VAL A 130 -3.79 5.49 2.50
C VAL A 130 -5.26 5.63 2.86
N TYR A 131 -5.95 6.54 2.17
CA TYR A 131 -7.40 6.62 2.23
C TYR A 131 -7.97 6.00 0.95
N PRO A 132 -8.32 4.69 0.97
CA PRO A 132 -8.95 4.09 -0.19
C PRO A 132 -10.19 4.93 -0.52
N ASP A 133 -10.34 5.28 -1.80
CA ASP A 133 -11.48 6.03 -2.28
C ASP A 133 -12.75 5.24 -1.88
N GLU A 134 -13.56 5.78 -0.96
CA GLU A 134 -14.83 5.18 -0.54
C GLU A 134 -15.89 5.29 -1.66
N ARG A 135 -15.47 5.37 -2.92
CA ARG A 135 -16.42 5.27 -4.03
C ARG A 135 -17.01 3.86 -3.97
N PRO A 136 -18.34 3.73 -3.82
CA PRO A 136 -18.99 2.50 -4.17
C PRO A 136 -18.53 2.15 -5.58
N THR A 137 -18.33 0.87 -5.85
CA THR A 137 -18.20 0.32 -7.19
C THR A 137 -19.51 0.56 -7.94
N ALA A 138 -19.85 1.83 -8.20
CA ALA A 138 -20.89 2.20 -9.12
C ALA A 138 -20.37 1.70 -10.47
N ALA A 139 -21.12 0.75 -11.00
CA ALA A 139 -20.91 0.11 -12.26
C ALA A 139 -20.23 1.06 -13.25
N ARG A 140 -19.18 0.57 -13.88
CA ARG A 140 -18.77 1.05 -15.20
C ARG A 140 -19.89 0.66 -16.17
N THR A 141 -21.08 1.23 -16.00
CA THR A 141 -22.17 1.17 -16.95
C THR A 141 -21.70 1.97 -18.15
N ALA A 142 -21.49 1.24 -19.25
CA ALA A 142 -21.34 1.84 -20.56
C ALA A 142 -22.44 2.91 -20.75
N ARG A 143 -22.03 4.07 -21.28
CA ARG A 143 -22.94 5.17 -21.60
C ARG A 143 -24.12 4.67 -22.46
N PRO A 144 -25.35 5.15 -22.22
CA PRO A 144 -26.48 4.88 -23.09
C PRO A 144 -26.44 5.80 -24.33
N GLY A 145 -26.84 5.24 -25.47
CA GLY A 145 -27.51 5.97 -26.55
C GLY A 145 -26.63 6.49 -27.69
N VAL A 146 -26.71 5.81 -28.84
CA VAL A 146 -27.21 6.44 -30.07
C VAL A 146 -28.13 5.43 -30.77
N ALA A 147 -29.41 5.78 -30.87
CA ALA A 147 -30.39 5.09 -31.70
C ALA A 147 -30.27 5.58 -33.15
N VAL A 148 -30.33 4.67 -34.12
CA VAL A 148 -30.84 4.97 -35.46
C VAL A 148 -31.68 3.77 -35.87
N GLY A 149 -33.01 3.92 -35.73
CA GLY A 149 -33.95 3.13 -36.49
C GLY A 149 -34.00 3.70 -37.90
N SER A 150 -33.96 2.83 -38.90
CA SER A 150 -34.31 3.15 -40.28
C SER A 150 -35.61 2.42 -40.59
N ASP A 151 -36.51 3.16 -41.24
CA ASP A 151 -37.78 2.72 -41.83
C ASP A 151 -37.67 1.45 -42.68
#